data_AF-A0A954E1D6-F1
#
_entry.id   AF-A0A954E1D6-F1
#
_cell.length_a   1.000
_cell.length_b   1.000
_cell.length_c   1.000
_cell.angle_alpha   90.00
_cell.angle_beta   90.00
_cell.angle_gamma   90.00
#
_symmetry.space_group_name_H-M   'P 1'
#
loop_
_entity.id
_entity.type
_entity.pdbx_description
1 polymer ?
#
loop_
_entity_poly.entity_id
_entity_poly.type
_entity_poly.pdbx_seq_one_letter_code
_entity_poly.pdbx_strand_id
1 'polypeptide(L)'
;MNPLLAVLPLCLTPQDWTALPLPDPSLPRTRAEVDLPASRGRHLRFGEWESDPALDEVAEIPANLVVQWLQEEARRRGSLLSVAPNTPPLLVSGGEDDVAWARELVDGLDAIGRRLDVTVDAWLVPDRVTGDPGPAALEALEGVRRWNGEVRSGDGMLFGDAHRRAFLADYEVEVATDSGVAAPVIGQALTGEQLYVSVHRVDGGRGVQVFGVLDLAELDRVEEFDPGTPDLGATEQPVVDLAQVCFSGHVVPGEALRVSIVGSAVGGGDWTLFLRATTTPDPAEPPSIGWRALDLALLASDSSELPAMNAGSSLTRHARLSELGGAHASTPPSGVLALLGRDRRRDVERPAVQWTDHLLLVHSDDAERYRELSALVAQLESVRTKTTQCRLELGALVVELPVASGLPARVLAGTERCVLIDYDAEIAPNTWMPAPRSESIFDGLAWQARLSGDDLVGECFRSSTDEIRVRDRSRASLGTVQLPSRRFAAGRGKLAAGSRAVWIPPGTHEAALLVTRGSL
;
A
#
# COMPACT_ATOMS: atom_id res chain seq x y z
N MET A 1 30.47 7.33 15.49
CA MET A 1 31.34 8.53 15.46
C MET A 1 30.48 9.72 15.85
N ASN A 2 30.70 10.28 17.05
CA ASN A 2 29.99 11.49 17.49
C ASN A 2 30.48 12.68 16.65
N PRO A 3 29.59 13.45 15.99
CA PRO A 3 30.01 14.70 15.38
C PRO A 3 30.33 15.68 16.51
N LEU A 4 31.58 16.11 16.58
CA LEU A 4 32.02 17.26 17.37
C LEU A 4 31.26 18.49 16.86
N LEU A 5 30.28 18.94 17.64
CA LEU A 5 29.63 20.24 17.50
C LEU A 5 30.70 21.33 17.62
N ALA A 6 31.20 21.80 16.48
CA ALA A 6 32.05 22.98 16.42
C ALA A 6 31.18 24.21 16.69
N VAL A 7 31.18 24.68 17.94
CA VAL A 7 30.60 25.97 18.32
C VAL A 7 31.53 27.06 17.78
N LEU A 8 31.22 27.57 16.58
CA LEU A 8 31.83 28.80 16.09
C LEU A 8 31.29 29.98 16.92
N PRO A 9 32.15 30.84 17.49
CA PRO A 9 31.71 32.05 18.17
C PRO A 9 31.30 33.06 17.11
N LEU A 10 30.02 33.06 16.74
CA LEU A 10 29.42 34.17 16.04
C LEU A 10 29.46 35.37 16.99
N CYS A 11 30.23 36.41 16.66
CA CYS A 11 30.15 37.73 17.29
C CYS A 11 28.80 38.37 16.95
N LEU A 12 27.72 37.81 17.47
CA LEU A 12 26.41 38.43 17.50
C LEU A 12 26.46 39.45 18.64
N THR A 13 26.22 40.73 18.32
CA THR A 13 25.59 41.62 19.30
C THR A 13 24.40 40.86 19.91
N PRO A 14 24.10 40.96 21.22
CA PRO A 14 22.96 40.28 21.82
C PRO A 14 21.67 40.75 21.13
N GLN A 15 21.33 40.08 20.03
CA GLN A 15 20.07 40.17 19.34
C GLN A 15 19.17 39.19 20.06
N ASP A 16 18.03 39.67 20.49
CA ASP A 16 17.01 38.84 21.10
C ASP A 16 16.45 37.92 20.01
N TRP A 17 16.99 36.70 19.96
CA TRP A 17 16.48 35.62 19.12
C TRP A 17 15.33 34.94 19.86
N THR A 18 14.18 34.82 19.19
CA THR A 18 13.03 34.07 19.67
C THR A 18 12.99 32.72 18.96
N ALA A 19 12.84 31.64 19.71
CA ALA A 19 12.61 30.31 19.15
C ALA A 19 11.13 30.11 18.84
N LEU A 20 10.83 29.67 17.61
CA LEU A 20 9.52 29.22 17.17
C LEU A 20 9.58 27.70 16.88
N PRO A 21 8.52 26.93 17.17
CA PRO A 21 8.48 25.51 16.83
C PRO A 21 8.57 25.31 15.31
N LEU A 22 9.04 24.14 14.88
CA LEU A 22 8.81 23.72 13.50
C LEU A 22 7.32 23.35 13.35
N PRO A 23 6.66 23.75 12.25
CA PRO A 23 5.29 23.36 12.03
C PRO A 23 5.20 21.84 11.76
N ASP A 24 4.07 21.22 12.11
CA ASP A 24 3.84 19.77 11.98
C ASP A 24 4.18 19.15 10.58
N PRO A 25 3.99 19.82 9.43
CA PRO A 25 4.44 19.29 8.13
C PRO A 25 5.97 19.21 7.98
N SER A 26 6.73 19.93 8.80
CA SER A 26 8.20 19.96 8.78
C SER A 26 8.86 18.95 9.70
N LEU A 27 8.08 18.27 10.53
CA LEU A 27 8.58 17.18 11.36
C LEU A 27 8.77 15.94 10.49
N PRO A 28 9.94 15.26 10.56
CA PRO A 28 10.12 14.00 9.87
C PRO A 28 9.07 13.01 10.35
N ARG A 29 8.37 12.38 9.39
CA ARG A 29 7.47 11.26 9.69
C ARG A 29 8.00 10.02 9.02
N THR A 30 7.96 8.93 9.76
CA THR A 30 8.24 7.60 9.23
C THR A 30 7.16 7.28 8.22
N ARG A 31 7.49 7.33 6.94
CA ARG A 31 6.62 6.74 5.93
C ARG A 31 6.82 5.24 6.00
N ALA A 32 5.74 4.54 6.29
CA ALA A 32 5.76 3.11 6.10
C ALA A 32 5.83 2.88 4.58
N GLU A 33 7.05 2.77 4.02
CA GLU A 33 7.24 2.13 2.72
C GLU A 33 6.89 0.67 2.94
N VAL A 34 5.60 0.36 2.79
CA VAL A 34 5.15 -0.99 3.03
C VAL A 34 5.38 -1.77 1.75
N ASP A 35 6.62 -2.25 1.58
CA ASP A 35 6.87 -3.48 0.83
C ASP A 35 6.23 -4.61 1.63
N LEU A 36 4.89 -4.66 1.64
CA LEU A 36 4.16 -5.69 2.32
C LEU A 36 4.56 -7.00 1.66
N PRO A 37 5.08 -7.99 2.40
CA PRO A 37 5.07 -9.37 1.95
C PRO A 37 3.73 -9.79 1.35
N ALA A 38 2.65 -9.33 2.00
CA ALA A 38 1.28 -9.48 1.54
C ALA A 38 1.00 -8.79 0.19
N SER A 39 1.60 -7.63 -0.16
CA SER A 39 1.37 -7.00 -1.47
C SER A 39 1.78 -7.92 -2.64
N ARG A 40 2.71 -8.84 -2.40
CA ARG A 40 3.13 -9.86 -3.39
C ARG A 40 2.23 -11.09 -3.41
N GLY A 41 1.32 -11.23 -2.44
CA GLY A 41 0.37 -12.33 -2.34
C GLY A 41 0.99 -13.68 -1.96
N ARG A 42 2.25 -13.69 -1.50
CA ARG A 42 3.00 -14.90 -1.14
C ARG A 42 3.14 -15.00 0.37
N HIS A 43 2.82 -16.16 0.88
CA HIS A 43 2.89 -16.53 2.29
C HIS A 43 4.00 -17.56 2.54
N LEU A 44 4.53 -18.21 1.49
CA LEU A 44 5.74 -19.03 1.57
C LEU A 44 6.94 -18.39 0.88
N ARG A 45 8.02 -18.18 1.65
CA ARG A 45 9.28 -17.56 1.21
C ARG A 45 10.46 -18.52 1.39
N PHE A 46 11.41 -18.49 0.47
CA PHE A 46 12.62 -19.32 0.47
C PHE A 46 13.87 -18.44 0.44
N GLY A 47 14.85 -18.69 1.31
CA GLY A 47 16.22 -18.16 1.20
C GLY A 47 16.44 -16.67 1.44
N GLU A 48 15.44 -15.81 1.25
CA GLU A 48 15.56 -14.37 1.42
C GLU A 48 14.96 -13.92 2.76
N TRP A 49 15.82 -13.59 3.72
CA TRP A 49 15.45 -12.70 4.79
C TRP A 49 15.47 -11.30 4.20
N GLU A 50 14.33 -10.85 3.66
CA GLU A 50 14.18 -9.43 3.36
C GLU A 50 14.43 -8.67 4.67
N SER A 51 15.48 -7.85 4.67
CA SER A 51 15.65 -6.82 5.69
C SER A 51 14.36 -6.00 5.72
N ASP A 52 13.84 -5.75 6.92
CA ASP A 52 12.68 -4.89 7.08
C ASP A 52 12.91 -3.60 6.25
N PRO A 53 11.91 -3.14 5.47
CA PRO A 53 12.10 -2.01 4.57
C PRO A 53 12.67 -0.84 5.35
N ALA A 54 13.67 -0.18 4.76
CA ALA A 54 14.25 1.00 5.38
C ALA A 54 13.14 2.03 5.55
N LEU A 55 12.91 2.45 6.79
CA LEU A 55 11.94 3.49 7.09
C LEU A 55 12.56 4.83 6.69
N ASP A 56 12.10 5.38 5.57
CA ASP A 56 12.50 6.72 5.16
C ASP A 56 11.72 7.76 5.97
N GLU A 57 12.45 8.59 6.70
CA GLU A 57 11.92 9.76 7.39
C GLU A 57 11.99 10.98 6.46
N VAL A 58 10.85 11.37 5.91
CA VAL A 58 10.76 12.53 5.00
C VAL A 58 9.80 13.55 5.59
N ALA A 59 10.28 14.79 5.74
CA ALA A 59 9.42 15.91 6.09
C ALA A 59 8.68 16.40 4.84
N GLU A 60 7.38 16.60 4.94
CA GLU A 60 6.54 17.06 3.84
C GLU A 60 6.90 18.48 3.40
N ILE A 61 7.21 19.35 4.37
CA ILE A 61 7.75 20.69 4.14
C ILE A 61 9.13 20.77 4.81
N PRO A 62 10.24 20.62 4.07
CA PRO A 62 11.57 20.77 4.63
C PRO A 62 11.75 22.11 5.38
N ALA A 63 12.42 22.09 6.53
CA ALA A 63 12.57 23.27 7.40
C ALA A 63 13.21 24.48 6.67
N ASN A 64 14.10 24.23 5.71
CA ASN A 64 14.71 25.27 4.88
C ASN A 64 13.69 25.99 3.98
N LEU A 65 12.64 25.30 3.52
CA LEU A 65 11.56 25.94 2.77
C LEU A 65 10.72 26.85 3.66
N VAL A 66 10.43 26.44 4.91
CA VAL A 66 9.73 27.30 5.87
C VAL A 66 10.53 28.59 6.13
N VAL A 67 11.85 28.48 6.31
CA VAL A 67 12.75 29.64 6.45
C VAL A 67 12.66 30.55 5.22
N GLN A 68 12.72 29.97 4.01
CA GLN A 68 12.61 30.74 2.77
C GLN A 68 11.28 31.48 2.68
N TRP A 69 10.16 30.82 2.99
CA TRP A 69 8.82 31.43 2.93
C TRP A 69 8.65 32.55 3.95
N LEU A 70 9.12 32.37 5.19
CA LEU A 70 9.11 33.43 6.21
C LEU A 70 9.91 34.66 5.74
N GLN A 71 11.08 34.46 5.15
CA GLN A 71 11.91 35.56 4.64
C GLN A 71 11.31 36.26 3.43
N GLU A 72 10.67 35.52 2.52
CA GLU A 72 9.96 36.09 1.37
C GLU A 72 8.77 36.94 1.81
N GLU A 73 8.00 36.43 2.77
CA GLU A 73 6.82 37.13 3.28
C GLU A 73 7.20 38.35 4.14
N ALA A 74 8.28 38.25 4.94
CA ALA A 74 8.83 39.40 5.66
C ALA A 74 9.24 40.52 4.70
N ARG A 75 9.92 40.17 3.60
CA ARG A 75 10.28 41.12 2.53
C ARG A 75 9.05 41.74 1.88
N ARG A 76 8.01 40.96 1.60
CA ARG A 76 6.74 41.46 1.02
C ARG A 76 6.06 42.48 1.92
N ARG A 77 6.12 42.28 3.25
CA ARG A 77 5.54 43.19 4.25
C ARG A 77 6.43 44.38 4.61
N GLY A 78 7.68 44.43 4.13
CA GLY A 78 8.67 45.41 4.57
C GLY A 78 9.10 45.23 6.02
N SER A 79 8.94 44.03 6.57
CA SER A 79 9.34 43.64 7.93
C SER A 79 10.87 43.52 8.02
N LEU A 80 11.42 43.81 9.21
CA LEU A 80 12.85 43.64 9.50
C LEU A 80 13.15 42.24 10.09
N LEU A 81 12.21 41.29 10.01
CA LEU A 81 12.40 39.93 10.50
C LEU A 81 13.62 39.26 9.85
N SER A 82 14.54 38.82 10.71
CA SER A 82 15.66 37.96 10.35
C SER A 82 15.38 36.54 10.82
N VAL A 83 15.67 35.54 9.97
CA VAL A 83 15.48 34.12 10.29
C VAL A 83 16.82 33.41 10.16
N ALA A 84 17.25 32.70 11.21
CA ALA A 84 18.50 31.95 11.18
C ALA A 84 18.36 30.73 10.25
N PRO A 85 19.36 30.46 9.39
CA PRO A 85 19.31 29.31 8.50
C PRO A 85 19.55 28.00 9.27
N ASN A 86 18.84 26.93 8.88
CA ASN A 86 19.14 25.53 9.21
C ASN A 86 19.19 25.16 10.70
N THR A 87 18.38 25.81 11.55
CA THR A 87 18.23 25.40 12.96
C THR A 87 16.81 24.95 13.22
N PRO A 88 16.59 23.70 13.68
CA PRO A 88 15.46 23.36 14.53
C PRO A 88 15.83 23.67 16.00
N PRO A 89 15.01 24.42 16.77
CA PRO A 89 13.80 25.15 16.38
C PRO A 89 14.11 26.35 15.47
N LEU A 90 13.08 26.88 14.78
CA LEU A 90 13.23 28.08 13.94
C LEU A 90 13.62 29.26 14.83
N LEU A 91 14.76 29.90 14.54
CA LEU A 91 15.20 31.08 15.29
C LEU A 91 14.88 32.33 14.47
N VAL A 92 14.13 33.27 15.07
CA VAL A 92 13.77 34.54 14.44
C VAL A 92 14.20 35.72 15.31
N SER A 93 14.49 36.87 14.70
CA SER A 93 14.81 38.12 15.39
C SER A 93 14.15 39.29 14.66
N GLY A 94 13.53 40.21 15.40
CA GLY A 94 12.76 41.33 14.84
C GLY A 94 12.04 42.10 15.94
N GLY A 95 11.19 43.07 15.57
CA GLY A 95 10.30 43.74 16.53
C GLY A 95 9.25 42.78 17.10
N GLU A 96 8.60 43.15 18.20
CA GLU A 96 7.56 42.32 18.84
C GLU A 96 6.43 41.96 17.86
N ASP A 97 5.99 42.93 17.05
CA ASP A 97 4.98 42.72 16.01
C ASP A 97 5.44 41.75 14.91
N ASP A 98 6.71 41.82 14.51
CA ASP A 98 7.29 40.93 13.49
C ASP A 98 7.37 39.49 14.01
N VAL A 99 7.78 39.31 15.27
CA VAL A 99 7.87 37.98 15.90
C VAL A 99 6.48 37.39 16.14
N ALA A 100 5.51 38.20 16.57
CA ALA A 100 4.12 37.76 16.74
C ALA A 100 3.50 37.33 15.41
N TRP A 101 3.73 38.10 14.35
CA TRP A 101 3.30 37.76 13.00
C TRP A 101 3.95 36.46 12.48
N ALA A 102 5.27 36.28 12.68
CA ALA A 102 5.97 35.05 12.30
C ALA A 102 5.42 33.83 13.02
N ARG A 103 5.04 33.97 14.30
CA ARG A 103 4.39 32.93 15.08
C ARG A 103 3.03 32.56 14.49
N GLU A 104 2.18 33.55 14.19
CA GLU A 104 0.86 33.29 13.59
C GLU A 104 0.97 32.57 12.23
N LEU A 105 2.01 32.86 11.43
CA LEU A 105 2.28 32.10 10.21
C LEU A 105 2.68 30.65 10.47
N VAL A 106 3.58 30.40 11.43
CA VAL A 106 4.00 29.06 11.81
C VAL A 106 2.81 28.27 12.34
N ASP A 107 1.99 28.88 13.20
CA ASP A 107 0.76 28.28 13.74
C ASP A 107 -0.24 27.96 12.61
N GLY A 108 -0.30 28.80 11.56
CA GLY A 108 -1.10 28.54 10.37
C GLY A 108 -0.64 27.31 9.57
N LEU A 109 0.67 27.13 9.38
CA LEU A 109 1.25 25.95 8.74
C LEU A 109 1.06 24.69 9.60
N ASP A 110 1.18 24.83 10.92
CA ASP A 110 0.94 23.76 11.88
C ASP A 110 -0.54 23.32 11.89
N ALA A 111 -1.47 24.27 11.79
CA ALA A 111 -2.89 23.97 11.61
C ALA A 111 -3.20 23.33 10.24
N ILE A 112 -2.44 23.65 9.18
CA ILE A 112 -2.51 22.91 7.91
C ILE A 112 -2.09 21.45 8.13
N GLY A 113 -0.95 21.21 8.78
CA GLY A 113 -0.44 19.86 9.06
C GLY A 113 -1.44 18.97 9.78
N ARG A 114 -1.99 19.45 10.89
CA ARG A 114 -3.03 18.72 11.64
C ARG A 114 -4.29 18.41 10.84
N ARG A 115 -4.66 19.24 9.86
CA ARG A 115 -5.82 18.98 9.01
C ARG A 115 -5.56 17.86 8.01
N LEU A 116 -4.29 17.60 7.67
CA LEU A 116 -3.92 16.50 6.78
C LEU A 116 -4.05 15.14 7.44
N ASP A 117 -4.14 15.09 8.77
CA ASP A 117 -4.34 13.85 9.49
C ASP A 117 -5.75 13.28 9.24
N VAL A 118 -5.80 11.96 9.15
CA VAL A 118 -6.97 11.14 8.88
C VAL A 118 -7.03 10.06 9.95
N THR A 119 -8.14 10.01 10.68
CA THR A 119 -8.41 8.93 11.62
C THR A 119 -9.09 7.79 10.89
N VAL A 120 -8.53 6.60 10.98
CA VAL A 120 -9.04 5.36 10.39
C VAL A 120 -9.52 4.45 11.51
N ASP A 121 -10.76 4.00 11.41
CA ASP A 121 -11.31 2.92 12.23
C ASP A 121 -11.68 1.75 11.33
N ALA A 122 -11.24 0.55 11.70
CA ALA A 122 -11.54 -0.67 10.96
C ALA A 122 -12.02 -1.78 11.89
N TRP A 123 -12.98 -2.57 11.40
CA TRP A 123 -13.52 -3.74 12.11
C TRP A 123 -13.51 -4.95 11.20
N LEU A 124 -12.82 -6.01 11.60
CA LEU A 124 -12.88 -7.31 10.95
C LEU A 124 -13.78 -8.24 11.76
N VAL A 125 -14.86 -8.70 11.16
CA VAL A 125 -15.88 -9.55 11.76
C VAL A 125 -15.78 -10.97 11.18
N PRO A 126 -15.69 -12.03 11.99
CA PRO A 126 -15.65 -13.42 11.54
C PRO A 126 -17.07 -13.97 11.22
N ASP A 127 -17.86 -13.17 10.50
CA ASP A 127 -19.16 -13.59 9.97
C ASP A 127 -19.54 -12.71 8.77
N ARG A 128 -20.52 -13.15 7.99
CA ARG A 128 -21.14 -12.35 6.96
C ARG A 128 -22.12 -11.36 7.57
N VAL A 129 -21.73 -10.09 7.58
CA VAL A 129 -22.60 -9.00 7.99
C VAL A 129 -23.15 -8.28 6.76
N THR A 130 -24.47 -8.12 6.69
CA THR A 130 -25.15 -7.35 5.64
C THR A 130 -25.52 -5.96 6.14
N GLY A 131 -25.27 -4.93 5.33
CA GLY A 131 -25.50 -3.53 5.70
C GLY A 131 -24.37 -2.94 6.55
N ASP A 132 -24.55 -1.70 7.01
CA ASP A 132 -23.64 -0.99 7.94
C ASP A 132 -24.31 -0.91 9.31
N PRO A 133 -23.94 -1.78 10.27
CA PRO A 133 -24.60 -1.82 11.58
C PRO A 133 -24.15 -0.67 12.51
N GLY A 134 -23.15 0.13 12.10
CA GLY A 134 -22.57 1.20 12.90
C GLY A 134 -21.58 0.72 13.98
N PRO A 135 -20.72 1.62 14.52
CA PRO A 135 -19.60 1.22 15.39
C PRO A 135 -19.99 0.46 16.64
N ALA A 136 -21.00 0.95 17.38
CA ALA A 136 -21.42 0.33 18.64
C ALA A 136 -21.97 -1.09 18.45
N ALA A 137 -22.64 -1.36 17.32
CA ALA A 137 -23.13 -2.70 17.02
C ALA A 137 -21.99 -3.63 16.58
N LEU A 138 -21.01 -3.14 15.80
CA LEU A 138 -19.82 -3.91 15.43
C LEU A 138 -19.02 -4.34 16.66
N GLU A 139 -18.80 -3.42 17.60
CA GLU A 139 -18.05 -3.69 18.84
C GLU A 139 -18.75 -4.69 19.76
N ALA A 140 -20.07 -4.87 19.62
CA ALA A 140 -20.83 -5.85 20.38
C ALA A 140 -20.79 -7.27 19.78
N LEU A 141 -20.22 -7.44 18.57
CA LEU A 141 -20.11 -8.75 17.92
C LEU A 141 -18.98 -9.57 18.54
N GLU A 142 -19.24 -10.87 18.72
CA GLU A 142 -18.24 -11.80 19.23
C GLU A 142 -17.10 -12.00 18.20
N GLY A 143 -15.85 -12.06 18.69
CA GLY A 143 -14.69 -12.31 17.84
C GLY A 143 -14.23 -11.13 16.97
N VAL A 144 -14.91 -9.98 17.01
CA VAL A 144 -14.54 -8.79 16.23
C VAL A 144 -13.12 -8.32 16.56
N ARG A 145 -12.35 -7.95 15.54
CA ARG A 145 -11.10 -7.20 15.67
C ARG A 145 -11.36 -5.76 15.36
N ARG A 146 -10.97 -4.87 16.27
CA ARG A 146 -11.01 -3.43 16.03
C ARG A 146 -9.59 -2.89 15.89
N TRP A 147 -9.40 -2.10 14.86
CA TRP A 147 -8.19 -1.31 14.65
C TRP A 147 -8.56 0.16 14.59
N ASN A 148 -7.73 1.00 15.19
CA ASN A 148 -7.86 2.45 15.14
C ASN A 148 -6.46 3.04 15.01
N GLY A 149 -6.32 4.05 14.15
CA GLY A 149 -5.07 4.77 13.97
C GLY A 149 -5.28 6.12 13.34
N GLU A 150 -4.26 6.96 13.43
CA GLU A 150 -4.18 8.25 12.76
C GLU A 150 -3.01 8.20 11.77
N VAL A 151 -3.25 8.65 10.54
CA VAL A 151 -2.24 8.69 9.48
C VAL A 151 -2.43 9.97 8.68
N ARG A 152 -1.37 10.49 8.08
CA ARG A 152 -1.48 11.65 7.21
C ARG A 152 -1.99 11.24 5.83
N SER A 153 -2.73 12.14 5.19
CA SER A 153 -3.04 12.05 3.77
C SER A 153 -1.79 11.79 2.92
N GLY A 154 -1.84 10.78 2.05
CA GLY A 154 -0.70 10.35 1.24
C GLY A 154 0.12 9.22 1.85
N ASP A 155 0.00 8.99 3.16
CA ASP A 155 0.74 7.94 3.85
C ASP A 155 -0.12 6.69 4.08
N GLY A 156 0.54 5.61 4.51
CA GLY A 156 -0.06 4.32 4.80
C GLY A 156 0.14 3.87 6.25
N MET A 157 -0.73 2.97 6.70
CA MET A 157 -0.70 2.34 8.02
C MET A 157 -0.94 0.83 7.88
N LEU A 158 -0.32 0.05 8.76
CA LEU A 158 -0.50 -1.40 8.85
C LEU A 158 -1.13 -1.73 10.20
N PHE A 159 -2.22 -2.49 10.16
CA PHE A 159 -2.92 -3.03 11.31
C PHE A 159 -2.83 -4.55 11.36
N GLY A 160 -3.08 -5.09 12.55
CA GLY A 160 -3.11 -6.51 12.81
C GLY A 160 -1.74 -7.12 13.04
N ASP A 161 -1.70 -8.45 13.10
CA ASP A 161 -0.52 -9.20 13.49
C ASP A 161 -0.10 -10.12 12.35
N ALA A 162 1.20 -10.12 12.05
CA ALA A 162 1.83 -11.15 11.24
C ALA A 162 2.62 -12.10 12.14
N HIS A 163 2.43 -13.39 11.93
CA HIS A 163 3.23 -14.44 12.52
C HIS A 163 4.17 -15.01 11.46
N ARG A 164 5.43 -15.18 11.82
CA ARG A 164 6.45 -15.78 10.97
C ARG A 164 6.85 -17.11 11.60
N ARG A 165 6.69 -18.21 10.86
CA ARG A 165 7.21 -19.52 11.24
C ARG A 165 8.35 -19.89 10.29
N ALA A 166 9.55 -20.02 10.84
CA ALA A 166 10.67 -20.59 10.11
C ALA A 166 10.42 -22.08 9.85
N PHE A 167 10.84 -22.57 8.68
CA PHE A 167 10.80 -23.99 8.35
C PHE A 167 12.00 -24.40 7.49
N LEU A 168 12.43 -25.66 7.58
CA LEU A 168 13.51 -26.19 6.75
C LEU A 168 13.00 -26.46 5.33
N ALA A 169 13.18 -25.50 4.44
CA ALA A 169 12.55 -25.52 3.13
C ALA A 169 13.34 -26.28 2.08
N ASP A 170 14.67 -26.17 2.14
CA ASP A 170 15.56 -26.70 1.12
C ASP A 170 16.99 -26.90 1.67
N TYR A 171 17.91 -27.32 0.80
CA TYR A 171 19.34 -27.35 1.07
C TYR A 171 20.13 -26.71 -0.06
N GLU A 172 21.00 -25.76 0.28
CA GLU A 172 22.01 -25.21 -0.63
C GLU A 172 23.23 -26.11 -0.58
N VAL A 173 23.60 -26.66 -1.73
CA VAL A 173 24.66 -27.67 -1.81
C VAL A 173 25.87 -27.07 -2.52
N GLU A 174 27.03 -27.23 -1.90
CA GLU A 174 28.32 -26.89 -2.49
C GLU A 174 29.20 -28.12 -2.51
N VAL A 175 29.82 -28.39 -3.66
CA VAL A 175 30.70 -29.55 -3.84
C VAL A 175 32.10 -29.09 -4.26
N ALA A 176 33.10 -29.64 -3.60
CA ALA A 176 34.52 -29.51 -3.93
C ALA A 176 35.16 -30.89 -4.12
N THR A 177 36.44 -30.93 -4.48
CA THR A 177 37.17 -32.20 -4.63
C THR A 177 37.26 -32.90 -3.27
N ASP A 178 36.67 -34.10 -3.17
CA ASP A 178 36.62 -34.96 -1.98
C ASP A 178 35.77 -34.43 -0.80
N SER A 179 34.95 -33.40 -1.01
CA SER A 179 34.05 -32.89 0.02
C SER A 179 32.77 -32.29 -0.57
N GLY A 180 31.66 -32.46 0.11
CA GLY A 180 30.45 -31.70 -0.18
C GLY A 180 29.78 -31.25 1.10
N VAL A 181 29.12 -30.10 1.03
CA VAL A 181 28.45 -29.45 2.14
C VAL A 181 27.02 -29.15 1.70
N ALA A 182 26.05 -29.51 2.54
CA ALA A 182 24.67 -29.12 2.40
C ALA A 182 24.32 -28.15 3.54
N ALA A 183 24.10 -26.89 3.19
CA ALA A 183 23.63 -25.86 4.11
C ALA A 183 22.10 -25.82 4.11
N PRO A 184 21.43 -25.88 5.27
CA PRO A 184 19.96 -25.80 5.32
C PRO A 184 19.48 -24.43 4.87
N VAL A 185 18.53 -24.40 3.93
CA VAL A 185 17.82 -23.19 3.51
C VAL A 185 16.55 -23.07 4.35
N ILE A 186 16.53 -22.05 5.20
CA ILE A 186 15.38 -21.76 6.05
C ILE A 186 14.39 -20.89 5.28
N GLY A 187 13.20 -21.43 5.06
CA GLY A 187 12.05 -20.69 4.56
C GLY A 187 11.23 -20.05 5.67
N GLN A 188 10.25 -19.23 5.29
CA GLN A 188 9.30 -18.60 6.20
C GLN A 188 7.87 -18.80 5.71
N ALA A 189 7.01 -19.30 6.59
CA ALA A 189 5.57 -19.27 6.45
C ALA A 189 5.03 -18.04 7.17
N LEU A 190 4.31 -17.19 6.44
CA LEU A 190 3.67 -15.97 6.93
C LEU A 190 2.19 -16.24 7.16
N THR A 191 1.70 -15.95 8.36
CA THR A 191 0.28 -16.09 8.73
C THR A 191 -0.18 -14.89 9.53
N GLY A 192 -1.48 -14.82 9.83
CA GLY A 192 -2.10 -13.78 10.63
C GLY A 192 -3.20 -13.04 9.90
N GLU A 193 -3.66 -11.97 10.54
CA GLU A 193 -4.73 -11.10 10.07
C GLU A 193 -4.12 -9.70 9.93
N GLN A 194 -3.95 -9.22 8.71
CA GLN A 194 -3.34 -7.92 8.45
C GLN A 194 -4.25 -7.04 7.59
N LEU A 195 -4.26 -5.75 7.90
CA LEU A 195 -4.92 -4.74 7.09
C LEU A 195 -3.95 -3.59 6.84
N TYR A 196 -3.54 -3.43 5.59
CA TYR A 196 -2.87 -2.21 5.15
C TYR A 196 -3.89 -1.22 4.62
N VAL A 197 -3.71 0.06 4.96
CA VAL A 197 -4.56 1.16 4.49
C VAL A 197 -3.67 2.33 4.09
N SER A 198 -3.85 2.84 2.88
CA SER A 198 -3.37 4.15 2.42
C SER A 198 -4.56 5.07 2.26
N VAL A 199 -4.44 6.31 2.73
CA VAL A 199 -5.55 7.27 2.71
C VAL A 199 -5.14 8.56 2.05
N HIS A 200 -6.10 9.19 1.37
CA HIS A 200 -5.90 10.49 0.75
C HIS A 200 -7.14 11.34 1.00
N ARG A 201 -6.97 12.52 1.58
CA ARG A 201 -8.06 13.50 1.69
C ARG A 201 -8.46 13.94 0.30
N VAL A 202 -9.75 14.15 0.11
CA VAL A 202 -10.33 14.65 -1.15
C VAL A 202 -11.41 15.68 -0.85
N ASP A 203 -11.77 16.46 -1.86
CA ASP A 203 -12.82 17.49 -1.79
C ASP A 203 -12.58 18.49 -0.62
N GLY A 204 -11.31 18.85 -0.41
CA GLY A 204 -10.88 19.72 0.68
C GLY A 204 -11.14 19.13 2.07
N GLY A 205 -10.91 17.83 2.25
CA GLY A 205 -11.11 17.12 3.51
C GLY A 205 -12.58 16.83 3.85
N ARG A 206 -13.49 16.90 2.88
CA ARG A 206 -14.88 16.45 3.06
C ARG A 206 -15.07 14.95 2.81
N GLY A 207 -14.06 14.29 2.26
CA GLY A 207 -14.05 12.85 2.08
C GLY A 207 -12.63 12.30 2.10
N VAL A 208 -12.52 10.98 2.10
CA VAL A 208 -11.24 10.27 2.10
C VAL A 208 -11.29 9.18 1.04
N GLN A 209 -10.36 9.22 0.09
CA GLN A 209 -10.09 8.09 -0.78
C GLN A 209 -9.21 7.08 -0.03
N VAL A 210 -9.66 5.84 0.04
CA VAL A 210 -8.96 4.75 0.70
C VAL A 210 -8.50 3.73 -0.33
N PHE A 211 -7.28 3.23 -0.16
CA PHE A 211 -6.77 2.01 -0.77
C PHE A 211 -6.39 1.06 0.35
N GLY A 212 -6.83 -0.20 0.29
CA GLY A 212 -6.55 -1.16 1.34
C GLY A 212 -6.22 -2.55 0.82
N VAL A 213 -5.44 -3.28 1.61
CA VAL A 213 -5.13 -4.69 1.41
C VAL A 213 -5.47 -5.43 2.69
N LEU A 214 -6.54 -6.22 2.65
CA LEU A 214 -6.86 -7.19 3.70
C LEU A 214 -6.17 -8.50 3.35
N ASP A 215 -5.33 -9.01 4.27
CA ASP A 215 -4.61 -10.27 4.12
C ASP A 215 -4.93 -11.16 5.32
N LEU A 216 -5.54 -12.31 5.04
CA LEU A 216 -5.89 -13.33 6.02
C LEU A 216 -5.14 -14.60 5.65
N ALA A 217 -4.33 -15.13 6.56
CA ALA A 217 -3.57 -16.35 6.31
C ALA A 217 -3.47 -17.22 7.56
N GLU A 218 -3.63 -18.53 7.38
CA GLU A 218 -3.60 -19.51 8.45
C GLU A 218 -2.74 -20.71 8.04
N LEU A 219 -1.90 -21.17 8.97
CA LEU A 219 -1.11 -22.38 8.77
C LEU A 219 -1.99 -23.59 9.09
N ASP A 220 -2.50 -24.26 8.06
CA ASP A 220 -3.31 -25.47 8.22
C ASP A 220 -2.48 -26.61 8.80
N ARG A 221 -1.33 -26.90 8.19
CA ARG A 221 -0.41 -27.96 8.64
C ARG A 221 1.02 -27.78 8.12
N VAL A 222 1.94 -28.55 8.70
CA VAL A 222 3.31 -28.70 8.22
C VAL A 222 3.54 -30.19 7.97
N GLU A 223 3.76 -30.57 6.72
CA GLU A 223 4.10 -31.93 6.34
C GLU A 223 5.63 -32.10 6.36
N GLU A 224 6.13 -33.30 6.65
CA GLU A 224 7.54 -33.63 6.48
C GLU A 224 7.71 -34.45 5.21
N PHE A 225 8.73 -34.11 4.41
CA PHE A 225 9.09 -34.85 3.21
C PHE A 225 10.57 -35.25 3.26
N ASP A 226 10.81 -36.54 3.43
CA ASP A 226 12.15 -37.13 3.36
C ASP A 226 12.46 -37.52 1.90
N PRO A 227 13.41 -36.84 1.24
CA PRO A 227 13.81 -37.19 -0.12
C PRO A 227 14.48 -38.57 -0.20
N GLY A 228 14.96 -39.14 0.91
CA GLY A 228 15.69 -40.41 0.92
C GLY A 228 17.09 -40.32 0.29
N THR A 229 17.62 -39.10 0.14
CA THR A 229 19.02 -38.86 -0.23
C THR A 229 19.92 -39.07 0.99
N PRO A 230 21.02 -39.85 0.90
CA PRO A 230 21.86 -40.14 2.07
C PRO A 230 22.43 -38.92 2.81
N ASP A 231 22.64 -37.82 2.08
CA ASP A 231 23.35 -36.63 2.59
C ASP A 231 22.41 -35.49 3.02
N LEU A 232 21.11 -35.60 2.76
CA LEU A 232 20.11 -34.58 3.11
C LEU A 232 19.09 -35.15 4.08
N GLY A 233 18.59 -34.31 4.97
CA GLY A 233 17.49 -34.66 5.87
C GLY A 233 16.12 -34.42 5.25
N ALA A 234 15.08 -34.63 6.06
CA ALA A 234 13.72 -34.27 5.70
C ALA A 234 13.55 -32.76 5.60
N THR A 235 12.72 -32.34 4.65
CA THR A 235 12.26 -30.95 4.50
C THR A 235 10.89 -30.78 5.14
N GLU A 236 10.59 -29.57 5.59
CA GLU A 236 9.26 -29.17 6.07
C GLU A 236 8.47 -28.52 4.93
N GLN A 237 7.21 -28.92 4.79
CA GLN A 237 6.29 -28.50 3.73
C GLN A 237 5.04 -27.88 4.36
N PRO A 238 5.10 -26.60 4.76
CA PRO A 238 3.92 -25.90 5.28
C PRO A 238 2.84 -25.78 4.20
N VAL A 239 1.60 -25.86 4.66
CA VAL A 239 0.38 -25.64 3.89
C VAL A 239 -0.35 -24.45 4.53
N VAL A 240 -0.47 -23.36 3.78
CA VAL A 240 -1.06 -22.10 4.25
C VAL A 240 -2.32 -21.82 3.46
N ASP A 241 -3.46 -21.76 4.14
CA ASP A 241 -4.69 -21.23 3.56
C ASP A 241 -4.65 -19.71 3.63
N LEU A 242 -5.06 -19.04 2.55
CA LEU A 242 -4.98 -17.60 2.43
C LEU A 242 -6.19 -16.98 1.69
N ALA A 243 -6.54 -15.77 2.09
CA ALA A 243 -7.48 -14.89 1.43
C ALA A 243 -6.95 -13.46 1.49
N GLN A 244 -6.70 -12.88 0.32
CA GLN A 244 -6.22 -11.52 0.18
C GLN A 244 -7.17 -10.72 -0.71
N VAL A 245 -7.54 -9.53 -0.26
CA VAL A 245 -8.38 -8.61 -1.02
C VAL A 245 -7.73 -7.24 -1.07
N CYS A 246 -7.36 -6.78 -2.27
CA CYS A 246 -7.01 -5.38 -2.52
C CYS A 246 -8.25 -4.64 -2.98
N PHE A 247 -8.62 -3.58 -2.26
CA PHE A 247 -9.83 -2.80 -2.48
C PHE A 247 -9.53 -1.31 -2.48
N SER A 248 -10.45 -0.53 -3.03
CA SER A 248 -10.34 0.93 -3.00
C SER A 248 -11.72 1.59 -3.06
N GLY A 249 -11.88 2.69 -2.34
CA GLY A 249 -13.15 3.41 -2.36
C GLY A 249 -13.09 4.76 -1.70
N HIS A 250 -14.05 5.61 -2.07
CA HIS A 250 -14.26 6.90 -1.45
C HIS A 250 -15.16 6.76 -0.22
N VAL A 251 -14.69 7.26 0.92
CA VAL A 251 -15.41 7.31 2.19
C VAL A 251 -15.91 8.72 2.42
N VAL A 252 -17.23 8.87 2.51
CA VAL A 252 -17.86 10.09 3.00
C VAL A 252 -17.98 10.02 4.53
N PRO A 253 -17.84 11.13 5.27
CA PRO A 253 -18.00 11.14 6.72
C PRO A 253 -19.31 10.47 7.18
N GLY A 254 -19.17 9.48 8.07
CA GLY A 254 -20.29 8.72 8.61
C GLY A 254 -20.60 7.41 7.89
N GLU A 255 -20.06 7.20 6.68
CA GLU A 255 -20.18 5.94 5.92
C GLU A 255 -18.97 5.03 6.15
N ALA A 256 -19.10 3.76 5.74
CA ALA A 256 -18.04 2.77 5.81
C ALA A 256 -17.86 2.06 4.46
N LEU A 257 -16.61 1.80 4.06
CA LEU A 257 -16.32 0.79 3.04
C LEU A 257 -16.56 -0.59 3.63
N ARG A 258 -17.11 -1.49 2.81
CA ARG A 258 -17.39 -2.88 3.18
C ARG A 258 -16.72 -3.83 2.20
N VAL A 259 -15.88 -4.72 2.73
CA VAL A 259 -15.36 -5.88 2.02
C VAL A 259 -15.94 -7.13 2.68
N SER A 260 -16.43 -8.09 1.89
CA SER A 260 -16.95 -9.35 2.40
C SER A 260 -16.34 -10.52 1.64
N ILE A 261 -15.92 -11.55 2.36
CA ILE A 261 -15.34 -12.78 1.84
C ILE A 261 -16.16 -13.92 2.44
N VAL A 262 -16.86 -14.68 1.62
CA VAL A 262 -17.73 -15.79 2.03
C VAL A 262 -17.17 -17.06 1.42
N GLY A 263 -17.13 -18.16 2.18
CA GLY A 263 -16.66 -19.46 1.69
C GLY A 263 -15.15 -19.54 1.40
N SER A 264 -14.34 -18.76 2.11
CA SER A 264 -12.88 -18.90 2.10
C SER A 264 -12.43 -20.16 2.87
N ALA A 265 -11.26 -20.70 2.53
CA ALA A 265 -10.63 -21.76 3.33
C ALA A 265 -10.09 -21.24 4.68
N VAL A 266 -9.69 -19.96 4.74
CA VAL A 266 -9.07 -19.35 5.93
C VAL A 266 -10.05 -19.25 7.10
N GLY A 267 -9.68 -19.81 8.27
CA GLY A 267 -10.47 -19.77 9.49
C GLY A 267 -11.78 -20.54 9.41
N GLY A 268 -12.03 -21.29 8.33
CA GLY A 268 -13.28 -22.02 8.09
C GLY A 268 -14.55 -21.16 8.06
N GLY A 269 -14.43 -19.84 7.84
CA GLY A 269 -15.51 -18.88 8.07
C GLY A 269 -15.66 -17.79 7.01
N ASP A 270 -16.77 -17.05 7.15
CA ASP A 270 -17.04 -15.83 6.41
C ASP A 270 -16.40 -14.64 7.13
N TRP A 271 -15.94 -13.65 6.38
CA TRP A 271 -15.29 -12.46 6.89
C TRP A 271 -15.93 -11.21 6.33
N THR A 272 -16.13 -10.20 7.18
CA THR A 272 -16.56 -8.86 6.75
C THR A 272 -15.67 -7.81 7.37
N LEU A 273 -15.03 -7.00 6.53
CA LEU A 273 -14.28 -5.81 6.93
C LEU A 273 -15.14 -4.56 6.72
N PHE A 274 -15.24 -3.75 7.78
CA PHE A 274 -15.75 -2.39 7.72
C PHE A 274 -14.61 -1.41 7.94
N LEU A 275 -14.52 -0.38 7.11
CA LEU A 275 -13.51 0.67 7.23
C LEU A 275 -14.16 2.04 7.16
N ARG A 276 -13.94 2.84 8.19
CA ARG A 276 -14.33 4.25 8.28
C ARG A 276 -13.08 5.11 8.28
N ALA A 277 -13.16 6.26 7.64
CA ALA A 277 -12.11 7.24 7.62
C ALA A 277 -12.73 8.62 7.86
N THR A 278 -12.14 9.39 8.76
CA THR A 278 -12.59 10.74 9.11
C THR A 278 -11.42 11.71 9.05
N THR A 279 -11.70 12.93 8.62
CA THR A 279 -10.69 14.00 8.51
C THR A 279 -11.35 15.34 8.79
N THR A 280 -10.54 16.39 8.92
CA THR A 280 -11.03 17.74 9.14
C THR A 280 -11.21 18.46 7.81
N PRO A 281 -12.42 18.96 7.48
CA PRO A 281 -12.63 19.77 6.29
C PRO A 281 -11.82 21.07 6.34
N ASP A 282 -11.40 21.54 5.18
CA ASP A 282 -10.74 22.83 5.05
C ASP A 282 -11.68 23.97 5.44
N PRO A 283 -11.16 25.03 6.09
CA PRO A 283 -11.99 26.17 6.49
C PRO A 283 -12.56 26.88 5.26
N ALA A 284 -13.85 27.25 5.36
CA ALA A 284 -14.54 28.00 4.32
C ALA A 284 -13.90 29.38 4.13
N GLU A 285 -13.59 30.05 5.25
CA GLU A 285 -12.95 31.36 5.26
C GLU A 285 -11.42 31.24 5.16
N PRO A 286 -10.76 32.11 4.38
CA PRO A 286 -9.31 32.16 4.34
C PRO A 286 -8.76 32.63 5.71
N PRO A 287 -7.56 32.18 6.10
CA PRO A 287 -6.92 32.73 7.29
C PRO A 287 -6.61 34.21 7.10
N SER A 288 -6.57 34.96 8.21
CA SER A 288 -6.21 36.39 8.25
C SER A 288 -4.85 36.67 7.62
N ILE A 289 -3.89 35.75 7.79
CA ILE A 289 -2.56 35.80 7.20
C ILE A 289 -2.11 34.41 6.73
N GLY A 290 -1.10 34.40 5.86
CA GLY A 290 -0.39 33.18 5.48
C GLY A 290 -1.03 32.45 4.31
N TRP A 291 -1.17 31.14 4.44
CA TRP A 291 -1.48 30.27 3.31
C TRP A 291 -2.73 29.44 3.53
N ARG A 292 -3.40 29.15 2.42
CA ARG A 292 -4.36 28.05 2.29
C ARG A 292 -3.64 26.90 1.60
N ALA A 293 -3.90 25.68 2.05
CA ALA A 293 -3.34 24.48 1.47
C ALA A 293 -4.38 23.76 0.61
N LEU A 294 -3.92 23.19 -0.50
CA LEU A 294 -4.61 22.15 -1.24
C LEU A 294 -3.78 20.89 -1.09
N ASP A 295 -4.43 19.83 -0.64
CA ASP A 295 -3.88 18.51 -0.57
C ASP A 295 -3.93 17.87 -1.97
N LEU A 296 -2.78 17.44 -2.45
CA LEU A 296 -2.58 16.81 -3.75
C LEU A 296 -2.09 15.38 -3.61
N ALA A 297 -2.10 14.80 -2.40
CA ALA A 297 -1.58 13.47 -2.15
C ALA A 297 -2.24 12.41 -3.06
N LEU A 298 -3.56 12.48 -3.28
CA LEU A 298 -4.25 11.57 -4.21
C LEU A 298 -3.78 11.76 -5.67
N LEU A 299 -3.47 12.98 -6.09
CA LEU A 299 -3.11 13.27 -7.48
C LEU A 299 -1.63 12.98 -7.75
N ALA A 300 -0.78 13.22 -6.75
CA ALA A 300 0.64 12.94 -6.75
C ALA A 300 0.96 11.45 -6.57
N SER A 301 0.06 10.68 -5.95
CA SER A 301 0.26 9.24 -5.81
C SER A 301 0.25 8.55 -7.18
N ASP A 302 1.28 7.74 -7.39
CA ASP A 302 1.29 6.79 -8.47
C ASP A 302 0.19 5.77 -8.21
N SER A 303 -0.52 5.37 -9.27
CA SER A 303 -1.38 4.19 -9.19
C SER A 303 -0.45 3.00 -8.97
N SER A 304 -0.25 2.60 -7.71
CA SER A 304 0.62 1.48 -7.36
C SER A 304 0.23 0.28 -8.20
N GLU A 305 1.19 -0.26 -8.95
CA GLU A 305 0.94 -1.49 -9.70
C GLU A 305 1.05 -2.66 -8.73
N LEU A 306 -0.04 -3.38 -8.55
CA LEU A 306 0.01 -4.69 -7.91
C LEU A 306 0.95 -5.59 -8.73
N PRO A 307 1.85 -6.37 -8.08
CA PRO A 307 2.64 -7.37 -8.77
C PRO A 307 1.72 -8.27 -9.61
N ALA A 308 2.08 -8.50 -10.86
CA ALA A 308 1.27 -9.39 -11.68
C ALA A 308 1.45 -10.84 -11.23
N MET A 309 0.49 -11.64 -11.64
CA MET A 309 0.41 -13.03 -11.24
C MET A 309 0.79 -13.90 -12.43
N ASN A 310 1.62 -14.93 -12.21
CA ASN A 310 1.88 -15.92 -13.25
C ASN A 310 1.01 -17.16 -13.05
N ALA A 311 0.32 -17.55 -14.11
CA ALA A 311 -0.24 -18.90 -14.20
C ALA A 311 0.91 -19.90 -14.38
N GLY A 312 1.28 -20.64 -13.33
CA GLY A 312 2.25 -21.74 -13.50
C GLY A 312 2.91 -22.24 -12.23
N SER A 313 3.59 -21.39 -11.46
CA SER A 313 4.39 -21.88 -10.32
C SER A 313 4.81 -20.81 -9.31
N SER A 314 4.51 -19.53 -9.52
CA SER A 314 4.83 -18.50 -8.52
C SER A 314 4.14 -17.17 -8.83
N LEU A 315 3.84 -16.38 -7.79
CA LEU A 315 3.41 -14.99 -7.91
C LEU A 315 4.59 -14.04 -8.21
N THR A 316 5.50 -14.39 -9.14
CA THR A 316 6.78 -13.67 -9.32
C THR A 316 7.13 -13.20 -10.74
N ARG A 317 6.19 -12.59 -11.48
CA ARG A 317 6.61 -11.64 -12.55
C ARG A 317 5.81 -10.36 -12.50
N HIS A 318 6.53 -9.25 -12.66
CA HIS A 318 5.97 -7.97 -13.08
C HIS A 318 5.47 -8.07 -14.53
N ALA A 319 4.25 -8.58 -14.74
CA ALA A 319 3.51 -8.18 -15.93
C ALA A 319 3.02 -6.76 -15.69
N ARG A 320 3.19 -5.89 -16.69
CA ARG A 320 2.74 -4.51 -16.60
C ARG A 320 1.22 -4.49 -16.74
N LEU A 321 0.51 -4.32 -15.62
CA LEU A 321 -0.91 -3.94 -15.62
C LEU A 321 -1.14 -2.66 -16.45
N SER A 322 -0.09 -1.89 -16.71
CA SER A 322 -0.04 -0.79 -17.69
C SER A 322 -0.52 -1.19 -19.09
N GLU A 323 -0.50 -2.46 -19.48
CA GLU A 323 -1.03 -2.94 -20.77
C GLU A 323 -2.56 -3.10 -20.79
N LEU A 324 -3.22 -3.19 -19.62
CA LEU A 324 -4.66 -3.49 -19.50
C LEU A 324 -5.57 -2.25 -19.48
N GLY A 325 -5.02 -1.04 -19.61
CA GLY A 325 -5.78 0.20 -19.69
C GLY A 325 -5.07 1.36 -19.01
N GLY A 326 -5.22 2.56 -19.56
CA GLY A 326 -4.45 3.76 -19.18
C GLY A 326 -4.48 4.00 -17.68
N ALA A 327 -3.34 3.76 -17.02
CA ALA A 327 -3.11 4.23 -15.67
C ALA A 327 -3.30 5.74 -15.66
N HIS A 328 -4.02 6.26 -14.66
CA HIS A 328 -4.00 7.71 -14.44
C HIS A 328 -2.57 8.07 -14.03
N ALA A 329 -1.84 8.76 -14.92
CA ALA A 329 -0.52 9.27 -14.60
C ALA A 329 -0.62 10.12 -13.33
N SER A 330 0.37 9.97 -12.44
CA SER A 330 0.56 10.92 -11.35
C SER A 330 0.60 12.33 -11.95
N THR A 331 -0.19 13.23 -11.38
CA THR A 331 -0.21 14.64 -11.74
C THR A 331 0.43 15.40 -10.58
N PRO A 332 1.77 15.59 -10.62
CA PRO A 332 2.44 16.29 -9.54
C PRO A 332 1.94 17.75 -9.46
N PRO A 333 2.21 18.46 -8.35
CA PRO A 333 1.75 19.84 -8.17
C PRO A 333 2.17 20.78 -9.31
N SER A 334 3.37 20.58 -9.88
CA SER A 334 3.83 21.30 -11.08
C SER A 334 2.95 21.07 -12.31
N GLY A 335 2.41 19.87 -12.47
CA GLY A 335 1.46 19.49 -13.53
C GLY A 335 0.11 20.20 -13.35
N VAL A 336 -0.41 20.24 -12.12
CA VAL A 336 -1.63 21.01 -11.79
C VAL A 336 -1.44 22.49 -12.10
N LEU A 337 -0.32 23.08 -11.71
CA LEU A 337 0.03 24.47 -12.02
C LEU A 337 0.18 24.71 -13.52
N ALA A 338 0.76 23.78 -14.26
CA ALA A 338 0.91 23.89 -15.72
C ALA A 338 -0.43 23.87 -16.45
N LEU A 339 -1.43 23.15 -15.93
CA LEU A 339 -2.79 23.12 -16.48
C LEU A 339 -3.49 24.49 -16.35
N LEU A 340 -3.26 25.22 -15.26
CA LEU A 340 -3.75 26.59 -15.10
C LEU A 340 -2.91 27.63 -15.85
N GLY A 341 -1.60 27.42 -15.94
CA GLY A 341 -0.62 28.36 -16.49
C GLY A 341 -0.69 28.60 -18.01
N ARG A 342 -1.72 28.12 -18.71
CA ARG A 342 -1.92 28.40 -20.14
C ARG A 342 -2.37 29.84 -20.42
N ASP A 343 -2.82 30.59 -19.41
CA ASP A 343 -3.18 32.02 -19.51
C ASP A 343 -2.16 32.98 -18.84
N ARG A 344 -0.86 32.76 -19.10
CA ARG A 344 0.27 33.59 -18.61
C ARG A 344 0.36 34.99 -19.25
N ARG A 345 -0.64 35.84 -19.10
CA ARG A 345 -0.44 37.29 -19.24
C ARG A 345 -0.18 37.92 -17.87
N ARG A 346 1.11 37.94 -17.51
CA ARG A 346 1.81 38.88 -16.59
C ARG A 346 0.95 39.56 -15.52
N ASP A 347 0.75 38.89 -14.39
CA ASP A 347 0.49 39.56 -13.12
C ASP A 347 1.77 39.49 -12.27
N VAL A 348 2.63 40.51 -12.41
CA VAL A 348 3.87 40.64 -11.63
C VAL A 348 3.57 40.93 -10.14
N GLU A 349 2.33 41.30 -9.83
CA GLU A 349 1.90 41.71 -8.49
C GLU A 349 1.32 40.57 -7.64
N ARG A 350 1.04 39.39 -8.22
CA ARG A 350 0.45 38.27 -7.46
C ARG A 350 1.52 37.52 -6.65
N PRO A 351 1.25 37.13 -5.39
CA PRO A 351 2.13 36.26 -4.62
C PRO A 351 2.45 34.95 -5.34
N ALA A 352 3.65 34.42 -5.14
CA ALA A 352 4.03 33.12 -5.67
C ALA A 352 3.23 32.01 -4.97
N VAL A 353 2.80 31.00 -5.75
CA VAL A 353 2.30 29.74 -5.20
C VAL A 353 3.50 28.93 -4.75
N GLN A 354 3.45 28.40 -3.54
CA GLN A 354 4.46 27.49 -3.02
C GLN A 354 3.95 26.05 -3.12
N TRP A 355 4.83 25.06 -3.28
CA TRP A 355 4.42 23.66 -3.36
C TRP A 355 5.49 22.72 -2.83
N THR A 356 5.06 21.51 -2.46
CA THR A 356 5.90 20.36 -2.13
C THR A 356 5.56 19.21 -3.09
N ASP A 357 5.82 17.95 -2.72
CA ASP A 357 5.41 16.80 -3.52
C ASP A 357 3.90 16.56 -3.46
N HIS A 358 3.24 16.93 -2.36
CA HIS A 358 1.83 16.65 -2.12
C HIS A 358 1.01 17.86 -1.68
N LEU A 359 1.62 19.02 -1.42
CA LEU A 359 0.90 20.22 -1.02
C LEU A 359 1.08 21.34 -2.02
N LEU A 360 0.02 22.12 -2.17
CA LEU A 360 0.06 23.40 -2.85
C LEU A 360 -0.45 24.47 -1.90
N LEU A 361 0.38 25.49 -1.65
CA LEU A 361 0.08 26.59 -0.75
C LEU A 361 -0.17 27.88 -1.55
N VAL A 362 -1.38 28.42 -1.38
CA VAL A 362 -1.80 29.69 -1.98
C VAL A 362 -1.89 30.74 -0.89
N HIS A 363 -1.27 31.90 -1.10
CA HIS A 363 -1.36 33.00 -0.15
C HIS A 363 -2.83 33.44 0.05
N SER A 364 -3.23 33.75 1.29
CA SER A 364 -4.61 34.07 1.67
C SER A 364 -5.21 35.25 0.88
N ASP A 365 -4.38 36.23 0.53
CA ASP A 365 -4.74 37.38 -0.32
C ASP A 365 -5.23 37.00 -1.74
N ASP A 366 -4.85 35.83 -2.29
CA ASP A 366 -5.20 35.41 -3.66
C ASP A 366 -6.37 34.41 -3.67
N ALA A 367 -7.52 34.86 -3.17
CA ALA A 367 -8.72 34.04 -3.03
C ALA A 367 -9.28 33.55 -4.38
N GLU A 368 -9.08 34.32 -5.46
CA GLU A 368 -9.48 33.94 -6.82
C GLU A 368 -8.67 32.72 -7.29
N ARG A 369 -7.33 32.81 -7.22
CA ARG A 369 -6.45 31.70 -7.63
C ARG A 369 -6.69 30.45 -6.80
N TYR A 370 -6.92 30.59 -5.49
CA TYR A 370 -7.26 29.44 -4.65
C TYR A 370 -8.55 28.77 -5.12
N ARG A 371 -9.59 29.54 -5.47
CA ARG A 371 -10.87 28.98 -5.96
C ARG A 371 -10.70 28.22 -7.27
N GLU A 372 -9.93 28.77 -8.21
CA GLU A 372 -9.63 28.12 -9.50
C GLU A 372 -8.86 26.82 -9.30
N LEU A 373 -7.80 26.84 -8.49
CA LEU A 373 -7.01 25.66 -8.15
C LEU A 373 -7.86 24.61 -7.45
N SER A 374 -8.64 25.01 -6.44
CA SER A 374 -9.53 24.10 -5.71
C SER A 374 -10.56 23.44 -6.63
N ALA A 375 -11.15 24.20 -7.56
CA ALA A 375 -12.09 23.65 -8.54
C ALA A 375 -11.41 22.65 -9.50
N LEU A 376 -10.20 22.95 -9.97
CA LEU A 376 -9.42 22.05 -10.81
C LEU A 376 -9.05 20.76 -10.05
N VAL A 377 -8.57 20.88 -8.82
CA VAL A 377 -8.22 19.72 -7.97
C VAL A 377 -9.45 18.86 -7.74
N ALA A 378 -10.58 19.44 -7.33
CA ALA A 378 -11.83 18.71 -7.15
C ALA A 378 -12.29 18.00 -8.44
N GLN A 379 -12.11 18.63 -9.60
CA GLN A 379 -12.41 17.98 -10.89
C GLN A 379 -11.51 16.77 -11.14
N LEU A 380 -10.20 16.88 -10.90
CA LEU A 380 -9.25 15.78 -11.07
C LEU A 380 -9.50 14.64 -10.08
N GLU A 381 -9.77 14.98 -8.82
CA GLU A 381 -10.15 14.02 -7.77
C GLU A 381 -11.44 13.29 -8.11
N SER A 382 -12.45 13.99 -8.64
CA SER A 382 -13.74 13.38 -9.01
C SER A 382 -13.63 12.23 -10.02
N VAL A 383 -12.55 12.19 -10.80
CA VAL A 383 -12.28 11.07 -11.71
C VAL A 383 -11.78 9.86 -10.93
N ARG A 384 -10.86 10.06 -9.97
CA ARG A 384 -10.25 9.01 -9.15
C ARG A 384 -11.17 8.48 -8.04
N THR A 385 -12.08 9.30 -7.51
CA THR A 385 -12.97 8.92 -6.39
C THR A 385 -14.22 8.14 -6.82
N LYS A 386 -14.47 8.01 -8.12
CA LYS A 386 -15.56 7.16 -8.64
C LYS A 386 -15.37 5.73 -8.18
N THR A 387 -16.22 5.31 -7.26
CA THR A 387 -16.17 3.99 -6.65
C THR A 387 -17.31 3.12 -7.16
N THR A 388 -17.07 1.82 -7.19
CA THR A 388 -18.02 0.82 -7.67
C THR A 388 -17.95 -0.40 -6.78
N GLN A 389 -19.10 -1.02 -6.50
CA GLN A 389 -19.10 -2.33 -5.85
C GLN A 389 -18.86 -3.44 -6.88
N CYS A 390 -17.84 -4.25 -6.65
CA CYS A 390 -17.53 -5.45 -7.40
C CYS A 390 -17.92 -6.68 -6.56
N ARG A 391 -18.67 -7.61 -7.14
CA ARG A 391 -18.97 -8.91 -6.54
C ARG A 391 -18.42 -10.02 -7.43
N LEU A 392 -17.55 -10.86 -6.86
CA LEU A 392 -16.93 -12.03 -7.47
C LEU A 392 -17.56 -13.31 -6.90
N GLU A 393 -17.91 -14.27 -7.76
CA GLU A 393 -18.44 -15.56 -7.32
C GLU A 393 -17.68 -16.72 -7.99
N LEU A 394 -17.21 -17.67 -7.20
CA LEU A 394 -16.56 -18.90 -7.67
C LEU A 394 -16.95 -20.08 -6.77
N GLY A 395 -17.98 -20.85 -7.15
CA GLY A 395 -18.50 -21.92 -6.32
C GLY A 395 -19.10 -21.37 -5.02
N ALA A 396 -18.58 -21.80 -3.87
CA ALA A 396 -18.97 -21.25 -2.56
C ALA A 396 -18.28 -19.92 -2.23
N LEU A 397 -17.15 -19.62 -2.90
CA LEU A 397 -16.41 -18.38 -2.67
C LEU A 397 -17.20 -17.20 -3.25
N VAL A 398 -17.52 -16.23 -2.41
CA VAL A 398 -18.10 -14.95 -2.83
C VAL A 398 -17.31 -13.82 -2.21
N VAL A 399 -16.79 -12.91 -3.04
CA VAL A 399 -16.07 -11.72 -2.57
C VAL A 399 -16.77 -10.45 -3.05
N GLU A 400 -17.16 -9.60 -2.12
CA GLU A 400 -17.68 -8.25 -2.40
C GLU A 400 -16.63 -7.22 -1.98
N LEU A 401 -16.25 -6.31 -2.87
CA LEU A 401 -15.27 -5.25 -2.58
C LEU A 401 -15.57 -3.97 -3.36
N PRO A 402 -15.26 -2.79 -2.80
CA PRO A 402 -15.27 -1.54 -3.55
C PRO A 402 -14.02 -1.43 -4.43
N VAL A 403 -14.18 -0.84 -5.61
CA VAL A 403 -13.11 -0.55 -6.57
C VAL A 403 -13.27 0.88 -7.06
N ALA A 404 -12.26 1.72 -6.83
CA ALA A 404 -12.19 3.08 -7.31
C ALA A 404 -11.48 3.18 -8.68
N SER A 405 -11.77 4.24 -9.42
CA SER A 405 -11.26 4.44 -10.78
C SER A 405 -9.74 4.59 -10.80
N GLY A 406 -9.09 3.88 -11.72
CA GLY A 406 -7.63 3.88 -11.90
C GLY A 406 -6.84 3.10 -10.85
N LEU A 407 -7.45 2.70 -9.74
CA LEU A 407 -6.80 1.90 -8.70
C LEU A 407 -6.98 0.40 -8.98
N PRO A 408 -5.97 -0.43 -8.63
CA PRO A 408 -6.07 -1.86 -8.82
C PRO A 408 -6.98 -2.49 -7.75
N ALA A 409 -7.60 -3.60 -8.14
CA ALA A 409 -8.34 -4.50 -7.26
C ALA A 409 -7.78 -5.91 -7.42
N ARG A 410 -7.78 -6.69 -6.34
CA ARG A 410 -7.29 -8.07 -6.36
C ARG A 410 -8.07 -8.94 -5.40
N VAL A 411 -8.25 -10.20 -5.78
CA VAL A 411 -8.70 -11.27 -4.89
C VAL A 411 -7.75 -12.46 -5.09
N LEU A 412 -7.07 -12.87 -4.03
CA LEU A 412 -6.40 -14.18 -3.94
C LEU A 412 -7.14 -15.00 -2.90
N ALA A 413 -7.52 -16.22 -3.22
CA ALA A 413 -8.18 -17.11 -2.26
C ALA A 413 -7.83 -18.56 -2.59
N GLY A 414 -7.18 -19.25 -1.68
CA GLY A 414 -6.70 -20.60 -1.93
C GLY A 414 -5.71 -21.09 -0.89
N THR A 415 -4.91 -22.07 -1.28
CA THR A 415 -3.90 -22.70 -0.46
C THR A 415 -2.54 -22.60 -1.14
N GLU A 416 -1.54 -22.12 -0.42
CA GLU A 416 -0.13 -22.15 -0.82
C GLU A 416 0.59 -23.30 -0.09
N ARG A 417 1.44 -24.06 -0.80
CA ARG A 417 2.25 -25.14 -0.19
C ARG A 417 3.62 -25.28 -0.84
N CYS A 418 4.58 -25.77 -0.06
CA CYS A 418 5.92 -26.11 -0.55
C CYS A 418 5.95 -27.54 -1.10
N VAL A 419 6.64 -27.78 -2.22
CA VAL A 419 6.88 -29.11 -2.79
C VAL A 419 8.30 -29.24 -3.35
N LEU A 420 8.94 -30.39 -3.15
CA LEU A 420 10.24 -30.72 -3.73
C LEU A 420 10.06 -31.28 -5.15
N ILE A 421 10.29 -30.45 -6.17
CA ILE A 421 9.92 -30.81 -7.55
C ILE A 421 11.05 -31.42 -8.36
N ASP A 422 12.30 -31.11 -8.02
CA ASP A 422 13.46 -31.57 -8.78
C ASP A 422 14.76 -31.54 -7.95
N TYR A 423 15.86 -31.94 -8.58
CA TYR A 423 17.21 -31.73 -8.08
C TYR A 423 18.08 -31.13 -9.19
N ASP A 424 18.87 -30.11 -8.85
CA ASP A 424 20.08 -29.80 -9.60
C ASP A 424 21.21 -30.77 -9.15
N ALA A 425 22.26 -30.87 -9.96
CA ALA A 425 23.41 -31.72 -9.65
C ALA A 425 24.67 -30.86 -9.55
N GLU A 426 25.22 -30.77 -8.35
CA GLU A 426 26.50 -30.12 -8.10
C GLU A 426 27.64 -31.13 -8.25
N ILE A 427 28.61 -30.82 -9.10
CA ILE A 427 29.62 -31.78 -9.56
C ILE A 427 31.02 -31.20 -9.42
N ALA A 428 31.91 -31.95 -8.76
CA ALA A 428 33.34 -31.73 -8.71
C ALA A 428 34.11 -33.00 -9.14
N PRO A 429 35.44 -32.93 -9.34
CA PRO A 429 36.23 -34.14 -9.59
C PRO A 429 36.04 -35.16 -8.46
N ASN A 430 35.60 -36.37 -8.81
CA ASN A 430 35.37 -37.51 -7.90
C ASN A 430 34.26 -37.33 -6.85
N THR A 431 33.46 -36.26 -6.90
CA THR A 431 32.37 -36.01 -5.94
C THR A 431 31.21 -35.31 -6.63
N TRP A 432 29.99 -35.67 -6.28
CA TRP A 432 28.79 -34.96 -6.69
C TRP A 432 27.75 -35.06 -5.58
N MET A 433 26.84 -34.08 -5.51
CA MET A 433 25.72 -34.10 -4.56
C MET A 433 24.45 -33.57 -5.21
N PRO A 434 23.27 -34.14 -4.86
CA PRO A 434 21.99 -33.61 -5.31
C PRO A 434 21.68 -32.30 -4.57
N ALA A 435 21.39 -31.25 -5.32
CA ALA A 435 20.91 -29.96 -4.81
C ALA A 435 19.38 -29.91 -4.97
N PRO A 436 18.59 -30.13 -3.90
CA PRO A 436 17.13 -30.12 -3.98
C PRO A 436 16.59 -28.78 -4.51
N ARG A 437 15.43 -28.85 -5.17
CA ARG A 437 14.70 -27.69 -5.67
C ARG A 437 13.26 -27.72 -5.19
N SER A 438 12.99 -26.90 -4.19
CA SER A 438 11.64 -26.65 -3.70
C SER A 438 10.95 -25.52 -4.46
N GLU A 439 9.66 -25.69 -4.77
CA GLU A 439 8.80 -24.64 -5.31
C GLU A 439 7.58 -24.43 -4.41
N SER A 440 7.08 -23.20 -4.40
CA SER A 440 5.78 -22.90 -3.81
C SER A 440 4.70 -23.07 -4.86
N ILE A 441 3.66 -23.85 -4.57
CA ILE A 441 2.49 -23.99 -5.44
C ILE A 441 1.26 -23.37 -4.78
N PHE A 442 0.54 -22.56 -5.54
CA PHE A 442 -0.74 -22.00 -5.15
C PHE A 442 -1.89 -22.75 -5.85
N ASP A 443 -2.89 -23.19 -5.09
CA ASP A 443 -4.12 -23.78 -5.58
C ASP A 443 -5.31 -22.93 -5.12
N GLY A 444 -6.06 -22.36 -6.06
CA GLY A 444 -7.13 -21.44 -5.74
C GLY A 444 -7.47 -20.48 -6.86
N LEU A 445 -8.13 -19.38 -6.49
CA LEU A 445 -8.46 -18.26 -7.33
C LEU A 445 -7.45 -17.13 -7.15
N ALA A 446 -7.06 -16.53 -8.26
CA ALA A 446 -6.33 -15.30 -8.28
C ALA A 446 -6.88 -14.39 -9.38
N TRP A 447 -7.43 -13.26 -8.97
CA TRP A 447 -8.08 -12.28 -9.83
C TRP A 447 -7.47 -10.91 -9.58
N GLN A 448 -7.24 -10.17 -10.65
CA GLN A 448 -6.83 -8.77 -10.62
C GLN A 448 -7.61 -7.99 -11.65
N ALA A 449 -8.01 -6.77 -11.29
CA ALA A 449 -8.67 -5.86 -12.21
C ALA A 449 -8.35 -4.40 -11.91
N ARG A 450 -8.78 -3.54 -12.81
CA ARG A 450 -8.76 -2.09 -12.67
C ARG A 450 -10.02 -1.52 -13.29
N LEU A 451 -10.60 -0.52 -12.64
CA LEU A 451 -11.69 0.25 -13.22
C LEU A 451 -11.09 1.34 -14.14
N SER A 452 -11.29 1.21 -15.45
CA SER A 452 -10.85 2.17 -16.47
C SER A 452 -12.06 2.82 -17.11
N GLY A 453 -12.30 4.09 -16.74
CA GLY A 453 -13.56 4.75 -17.08
C GLY A 453 -14.75 4.01 -16.46
N ASP A 454 -15.66 3.52 -17.30
CA ASP A 454 -16.84 2.75 -16.90
C ASP A 454 -16.68 1.24 -17.06
N ASP A 455 -15.47 0.79 -17.38
CA ASP A 455 -15.21 -0.61 -17.62
C ASP A 455 -14.24 -1.19 -16.59
N LEU A 456 -14.61 -2.30 -15.98
CA LEU A 456 -13.73 -3.10 -15.16
C LEU A 456 -12.98 -4.07 -16.08
N VAL A 457 -11.68 -3.84 -16.26
CA VAL A 457 -10.80 -4.69 -17.06
C VAL A 457 -9.94 -5.50 -16.13
N GLY A 458 -9.79 -6.80 -16.38
CA GLY A 458 -8.91 -7.60 -15.56
C GLY A 458 -8.63 -8.99 -16.11
N GLU A 459 -7.93 -9.74 -15.28
CA GLU A 459 -7.51 -11.10 -15.54
C GLU A 459 -7.77 -11.97 -14.33
N CYS A 460 -8.07 -13.23 -14.59
CA CYS A 460 -8.18 -14.25 -13.58
C CYS A 460 -7.35 -15.45 -13.99
N PHE A 461 -6.85 -16.18 -13.01
CA PHE A 461 -6.48 -17.56 -13.19
C PHE A 461 -6.93 -18.38 -11.99
N ARG A 462 -7.07 -19.67 -12.25
CA ARG A 462 -7.37 -20.68 -11.28
C ARG A 462 -6.38 -21.82 -11.46
N SER A 463 -5.86 -22.30 -10.36
CA SER A 463 -5.01 -23.48 -10.30
C SER A 463 -5.58 -24.50 -9.33
N SER A 464 -5.38 -25.77 -9.63
CA SER A 464 -5.65 -26.86 -8.70
C SER A 464 -4.65 -27.99 -8.92
N THR A 465 -4.21 -28.62 -7.84
CA THR A 465 -3.41 -29.84 -7.88
C THR A 465 -4.32 -31.04 -7.63
N ASP A 466 -4.51 -31.87 -8.65
CA ASP A 466 -5.36 -33.06 -8.55
C ASP A 466 -4.69 -34.17 -7.72
N GLU A 467 -3.36 -34.31 -7.89
CA GLU A 467 -2.55 -35.38 -7.32
C GLU A 467 -1.09 -34.92 -7.21
N ILE A 468 -0.38 -35.34 -6.16
CA ILE A 468 1.07 -35.20 -6.04
C ILE A 468 1.66 -36.61 -6.04
N ARG A 469 2.35 -36.99 -7.12
CA ARG A 469 2.97 -38.31 -7.24
C ARG A 469 4.41 -38.25 -6.75
N VAL A 470 4.75 -39.11 -5.79
CA VAL A 470 6.15 -39.31 -5.39
C VAL A 470 6.81 -40.25 -6.38
N ARG A 471 7.90 -39.81 -7.01
CA ARG A 471 8.66 -40.60 -7.97
C ARG A 471 10.10 -40.78 -7.50
N ASP A 472 10.49 -42.04 -7.39
CA ASP A 472 11.87 -42.42 -7.11
C ASP A 472 12.78 -42.11 -8.32
N ARG A 473 13.89 -41.42 -8.06
CA ARG A 473 14.96 -41.12 -9.03
C ARG A 473 16.25 -41.91 -8.72
N SER A 474 16.15 -43.02 -7.99
CA SER A 474 17.24 -43.92 -7.59
C SER A 474 18.21 -44.33 -8.71
N ARG A 475 17.75 -44.41 -9.96
CA ARG A 475 18.62 -44.71 -11.12
C ARG A 475 19.71 -43.67 -11.37
N ALA A 476 19.51 -42.44 -10.91
CA ALA A 476 20.48 -41.36 -10.95
C ALA A 476 21.14 -41.13 -9.58
N SER A 477 20.92 -42.04 -8.62
CA SER A 477 21.26 -41.84 -7.20
C SER A 477 20.68 -40.55 -6.59
N LEU A 478 19.68 -39.97 -7.26
CA LEU A 478 18.85 -38.90 -6.74
C LEU A 478 17.76 -39.53 -5.87
N GLY A 479 17.32 -38.84 -4.84
CA GLY A 479 16.24 -39.30 -3.96
C GLY A 479 14.89 -39.35 -4.65
N THR A 480 13.83 -39.06 -3.91
CA THR A 480 12.47 -38.95 -4.44
C THR A 480 12.13 -37.50 -4.77
N VAL A 481 11.26 -37.29 -5.76
CA VAL A 481 10.68 -35.99 -6.11
C VAL A 481 9.17 -36.06 -6.06
N GLN A 482 8.52 -34.93 -5.80
CA GLN A 482 7.08 -34.75 -5.88
C GLN A 482 6.71 -34.16 -7.25
N LEU A 483 5.86 -34.88 -7.98
CA LEU A 483 5.38 -34.49 -9.31
C LEU A 483 3.90 -34.09 -9.20
N PRO A 484 3.58 -32.80 -8.96
CA PRO A 484 2.21 -32.34 -8.90
C PRO A 484 1.57 -32.37 -10.29
N SER A 485 0.41 -33.03 -10.41
CA SER A 485 -0.46 -32.99 -11.58
C SER A 485 -1.43 -31.82 -11.43
N ARG A 486 -1.19 -30.74 -12.16
CA ARG A 486 -1.89 -29.46 -11.97
C ARG A 486 -2.77 -29.12 -13.16
N ARG A 487 -3.92 -28.52 -12.88
CA ARG A 487 -4.79 -27.88 -13.87
C ARG A 487 -4.68 -26.37 -13.71
N PHE A 488 -4.60 -25.70 -14.85
CA PHE A 488 -4.56 -24.25 -14.92
C PHE A 488 -5.64 -23.76 -15.87
N ALA A 489 -6.33 -22.72 -15.45
CA ALA A 489 -7.30 -22.03 -16.28
C ALA A 489 -7.07 -20.54 -16.12
N ALA A 490 -6.94 -19.80 -17.22
CA ALA A 490 -6.74 -18.36 -17.21
C ALA A 490 -7.74 -17.66 -18.12
N GLY A 491 -8.18 -16.48 -17.72
CA GLY A 491 -9.14 -15.68 -18.46
C GLY A 491 -8.79 -14.21 -18.37
N ARG A 492 -9.14 -13.46 -19.41
CA ARG A 492 -9.11 -12.00 -19.42
C ARG A 492 -10.46 -11.49 -19.84
N GLY A 493 -10.89 -10.39 -19.24
CA GLY A 493 -12.22 -9.89 -19.46
C GLY A 493 -12.33 -8.38 -19.29
N LYS A 494 -13.39 -7.85 -19.88
CA LYS A 494 -13.81 -6.47 -19.74
C LYS A 494 -15.30 -6.48 -19.39
N LEU A 495 -15.68 -5.73 -18.38
CA LEU A 495 -17.05 -5.64 -17.88
C LEU A 495 -17.50 -4.18 -17.79
N ALA A 496 -18.58 -3.84 -18.48
CA ALA A 496 -19.17 -2.50 -18.42
C ALA A 496 -19.95 -2.26 -17.11
N ALA A 497 -20.19 -0.97 -16.82
CA ALA A 497 -21.09 -0.51 -15.76
C ALA A 497 -22.43 -1.27 -15.72
N GLY A 498 -22.89 -1.64 -14.52
CA GLY A 498 -24.19 -2.31 -14.30
C GLY A 498 -24.32 -3.68 -14.98
N SER A 499 -23.26 -4.18 -15.61
CA SER A 499 -23.28 -5.44 -16.34
C SER A 499 -22.91 -6.59 -15.43
N ARG A 500 -23.26 -7.78 -15.88
CA ARG A 500 -22.87 -9.06 -15.31
C ARG A 500 -22.06 -9.79 -16.38
N ALA A 501 -20.80 -10.08 -16.11
CA ALA A 501 -20.00 -10.94 -16.98
C ALA A 501 -19.72 -12.24 -16.26
N VAL A 502 -19.69 -13.29 -17.07
CA VAL A 502 -19.08 -14.54 -16.68
C VAL A 502 -17.70 -14.57 -17.31
N TRP A 503 -16.65 -14.56 -16.49
CA TRP A 503 -15.31 -14.89 -16.98
C TRP A 503 -15.18 -16.40 -16.89
N ILE A 504 -15.35 -17.07 -18.03
CA ILE A 504 -15.13 -18.51 -18.17
C ILE A 504 -13.71 -18.67 -18.70
N PRO A 505 -12.79 -19.24 -17.91
CA PRO A 505 -11.54 -19.73 -18.47
C PRO A 505 -11.84 -20.79 -19.55
N PRO A 506 -11.25 -20.71 -20.75
CA PRO A 506 -11.45 -21.74 -21.77
C PRO A 506 -11.05 -23.13 -21.23
N GLY A 507 -11.95 -24.11 -21.34
CA GLY A 507 -11.72 -25.49 -20.92
C GLY A 507 -12.31 -25.92 -19.58
N THR A 508 -12.95 -25.02 -18.83
CA THR A 508 -13.66 -25.37 -17.58
C THR A 508 -15.17 -25.17 -17.71
N HIS A 509 -15.96 -26.23 -17.54
CA HIS A 509 -17.43 -26.17 -17.57
C HIS A 509 -18.07 -25.74 -16.24
N GLU A 510 -17.30 -25.64 -15.15
CA GLU A 510 -17.87 -25.66 -13.80
C GLU A 510 -17.75 -24.36 -12.99
N ALA A 511 -17.06 -23.33 -13.49
CA ALA A 511 -16.87 -22.13 -12.68
C ALA A 511 -16.85 -20.86 -13.51
N ALA A 512 -18.04 -20.29 -13.62
CA ALA A 512 -18.30 -18.94 -14.08
C ALA A 512 -17.83 -17.95 -13.01
N LEU A 513 -16.72 -17.22 -13.21
CA LEU A 513 -16.45 -16.08 -12.33
C LEU A 513 -17.50 -15.02 -12.64
N LEU A 514 -18.43 -14.85 -11.72
CA LEU A 514 -19.44 -13.82 -11.86
C LEU A 514 -18.91 -12.51 -11.33
N VAL A 515 -18.82 -11.51 -12.21
CA VAL A 515 -18.51 -10.16 -11.80
C VAL A 515 -19.74 -9.28 -11.99
N THR A 516 -20.29 -8.77 -10.88
CA THR A 516 -21.40 -7.81 -10.90
C THR A 516 -20.91 -6.45 -10.43
N ARG A 517 -21.22 -5.42 -11.22
CA ARG A 517 -20.90 -4.02 -10.93
C ARG A 517 -22.15 -3.33 -10.36
N GLY A 518 -22.16 -3.00 -9.08
CA GLY A 518 -23.20 -2.20 -8.42
C GLY A 518 -22.85 -0.71 -8.39
N SER A 519 -23.85 0.17 -8.52
CA SER A 519 -23.71 1.56 -8.06
C SER A 519 -23.75 1.57 -6.54
N LEU A 520 -22.77 2.23 -5.90
CA LEU A 520 -22.87 2.58 -4.48
C LEU A 520 -23.97 3.62 -4.28
#